data_AF-A0A2V6D3L7-F1
#
_entry.id   AF-A0A2V6D3L7-F1
#
_cell.length_a   1.000
_cell.length_b   1.000
_cell.length_c   1.000
_cell.angle_alpha   90.00
_cell.angle_beta   90.00
_cell.angle_gamma   90.00
#
_symmetry.space_group_name_H-M   'P 1'
#
loop_
_entity.id
_entity.type
_entity.pdbx_description
1 polymer ?
#
loop_
_entity_poly.entity_id
_entity_poly.type
_entity_poly.pdbx_seq_one_letter_code
_entity_poly.pdbx_strand_id
1 'polypeptide(L)' 'MLGSSSATVWEFSKNGSVLIGDVRGRYRFGDQDRIKIETPFATSVYQLEISSDHMTLQEPGGAKLEFTRRK' A
#
# COMPACT_ATOMS: atom_id res chain seq x y z
N MET A 1 -16.51 7.61 -24.55
CA MET A 1 -15.57 8.07 -23.50
C MET A 1 -15.11 6.84 -22.74
N LEU A 2 -13.85 6.41 -22.90
CA LEU A 2 -13.25 5.31 -22.15
C LEU A 2 -12.41 5.93 -21.04
N GLY A 3 -12.97 6.07 -19.84
CA GLY A 3 -12.35 6.89 -18.79
C GLY A 3 -12.90 6.60 -17.41
N SER A 4 -12.76 5.36 -16.93
CA SER A 4 -12.75 5.09 -15.49
C SER A 4 -11.68 4.02 -15.23
N SER A 5 -10.41 4.44 -15.16
CA SER A 5 -9.43 3.63 -14.44
C SER A 5 -9.83 3.67 -12.97
N SER A 6 -10.60 2.68 -12.52
CA SER A 6 -10.94 2.50 -11.12
C SER A 6 -9.66 2.22 -10.34
N ALA A 7 -8.96 3.27 -9.91
CA ALA A 7 -7.74 3.13 -9.13
C ALA A 7 -8.08 2.41 -7.82
N THR A 8 -7.33 1.35 -7.50
CA THR A 8 -7.50 0.61 -6.25
C THR A 8 -7.13 1.50 -5.07
N VAL A 9 -8.08 1.70 -4.15
CA VAL A 9 -7.84 2.47 -2.93
C VAL A 9 -7.31 1.53 -1.86
N TRP A 10 -6.26 1.99 -1.16
CA TRP A 10 -5.71 1.32 0.01
C TRP A 10 -5.96 2.20 1.24
N GLU A 11 -6.67 1.66 2.22
CA GLU A 11 -7.03 2.38 3.44
C GLU A 11 -6.27 1.81 4.64
N PHE A 12 -5.35 2.60 5.19
CA PHE A 12 -4.53 2.22 6.33
C PHE A 12 -5.15 2.76 7.62
N SER A 13 -5.36 1.89 8.60
CA SER A 13 -5.89 2.26 9.91
C SER A 13 -4.82 2.16 10.99
N LYS A 14 -4.85 3.08 11.97
CA LYS A 14 -3.85 3.17 13.05
C LYS A 14 -3.69 1.89 13.89
N ASN A 15 -4.66 0.98 13.85
CA ASN A 15 -4.61 -0.32 14.53
C ASN A 15 -3.81 -1.39 13.75
N GLY A 16 -3.17 -1.04 12.64
CA GLY A 16 -2.40 -1.94 11.79
C GLY A 16 -3.25 -2.74 10.79
N SER A 17 -4.52 -2.39 10.56
CA SER A 17 -5.29 -2.98 9.44
C SER A 17 -5.12 -2.18 8.17
N VAL A 18 -5.14 -2.87 7.03
CA VAL A 18 -5.22 -2.26 5.71
C VAL A 18 -6.40 -2.87 4.94
N LEU A 19 -7.17 -2.04 4.24
CA LEU A 19 -8.19 -2.49 3.29
C LEU A 19 -7.71 -2.16 1.87
N ILE A 20 -7.58 -3.16 1.01
CA ILE A 20 -7.10 -3.05 -0.36
C ILE A 20 -8.27 -3.36 -1.29
N GLY A 21 -8.95 -2.33 -1.80
CA GLY A 21 -10.25 -2.52 -2.45
C GLY A 21 -11.25 -3.12 -1.46
N ASP A 22 -11.60 -4.40 -1.63
CA ASP A 22 -12.47 -5.19 -0.75
C ASP A 22 -11.69 -6.22 0.10
N VAL A 23 -10.38 -6.34 -0.09
CA VAL A 23 -9.53 -7.32 0.62
C VAL A 23 -9.01 -6.74 1.92
N ARG A 24 -9.35 -7.38 3.05
CA ARG A 24 -8.83 -7.03 4.37
C ARG A 24 -7.45 -7.65 4.58
N GLY A 25 -6.53 -6.86 5.13
CA GLY A 25 -5.19 -7.29 5.49
C GLY A 25 -4.67 -6.60 6.75
N ARG A 26 -3.40 -6.86 7.06
CA ARG A 26 -2.65 -6.26 8.16
C ARG A 26 -1.37 -5.66 7.61
N TYR A 27 -0.95 -4.53 8.19
CA TYR A 27 0.35 -3.95 7.90
C TYR A 27 1.16 -3.75 9.18
N ARG A 28 2.48 -3.81 9.02
CA ARG A 28 3.43 -3.48 10.09
C ARG A 28 4.62 -2.76 9.46
N PHE A 29 5.07 -1.69 10.10
CA PHE A 29 6.36 -1.10 9.77
C PHE A 29 7.47 -2.01 10.29
N GLY A 30 8.47 -2.26 9.45
CA GLY A 30 9.71 -2.92 9.82
C GLY A 30 10.85 -1.93 9.91
N ASP A 31 12.06 -2.45 10.08
CA ASP A 31 13.27 -1.63 10.08
C ASP A 31 13.58 -1.07 8.68
N GLN A 32 14.36 0.01 8.63
CA GLN A 32 14.91 0.61 7.40
C GLN A 32 13.84 1.06 6.39
N ASP A 33 12.81 1.76 6.87
CA ASP A 33 11.72 2.31 6.05
C ASP A 33 11.00 1.23 5.23
N ARG A 34 10.74 0.08 5.85
CA ARG A 34 10.00 -1.02 5.21
C ARG A 34 8.60 -1.16 5.78
N ILE A 35 7.69 -1.63 4.95
CA ILE A 35 6.34 -2.02 5.36
C ILE A 35 6.04 -3.43 4.87
N LYS A 36 5.61 -4.27 5.81
CA LYS A 36 5.09 -5.61 5.52
C LYS A 36 3.58 -5.54 5.42
N ILE A 37 3.03 -6.09 4.35
CA ILE A 37 1.59 -6.21 4.09
C ILE A 37 1.24 -7.69 4.05
N GLU A 38 0.29 -8.10 4.89
CA GLU A 38 -0.22 -9.46 5.00
C GLU A 38 -1.70 -9.45 4.59
N THR A 39 -2.04 -10.23 3.56
CA THR A 39 -3.42 -10.46 3.11
C THR A 39 -3.74 -11.97 3.19
N PRO A 40 -5.00 -12.38 3.04
CA PRO A 40 -5.35 -13.80 2.96
C PRO A 40 -4.66 -14.57 1.83
N PHE A 41 -4.18 -13.87 0.80
CA PHE A 41 -3.62 -14.49 -0.41
C PHE A 41 -2.09 -14.42 -0.47
N ALA A 42 -1.48 -13.39 0.13
CA ALA A 42 -0.04 -13.15 0.01
C ALA A 42 0.51 -12.31 1.16
N THR A 43 1.82 -12.42 1.34
CA THR A 43 2.63 -11.55 2.20
C THR A 43 3.70 -10.87 1.35
N SER A 44 3.74 -9.53 1.38
CA SER A 44 4.72 -8.73 0.65
C SER A 44 5.46 -7.78 1.58
N VAL A 45 6.73 -7.49 1.28
CA VAL A 45 7.53 -6.49 1.98
C VAL A 45 7.96 -5.45 0.95
N TYR A 46 7.71 -4.18 1.26
CA TYR A 46 8.02 -3.05 0.40
C TYR A 46 8.99 -2.11 1.09
N GLN A 47 9.86 -1.46 0.32
CA GLN A 47 10.47 -0.20 0.71
C GLN A 47 9.41 0.90 0.62
N LEU A 48 9.28 1.70 1.67
CA LEU A 48 8.29 2.74 1.82
C LEU A 48 8.95 4.12 1.71
N GLU A 49 8.38 4.98 0.87
CA GLU A 49 8.67 6.42 0.90
C GLU A 49 7.35 7.19 1.02
N ILE A 50 7.33 8.22 1.85
CA ILE A 50 6.18 9.11 2.01
C ILE A 50 6.68 10.56 1.89
N SER A 51 6.06 11.32 0.99
CA SER A 51 6.31 12.75 0.81
C SER A 51 4.99 13.50 0.68
N SER A 52 4.63 14.30 1.68
CA SER A 52 3.37 15.08 1.69
C SER A 52 2.12 14.19 1.46
N ASP A 53 1.55 14.25 0.27
CA ASP A 53 0.38 13.55 -0.22
C ASP A 53 0.75 12.40 -1.17
N HIS A 54 2.02 12.12 -1.38
CA HIS A 54 2.50 10.98 -2.17
C HIS A 54 3.10 9.89 -1.27
N MET A 55 2.86 8.64 -1.67
CA MET A 55 3.48 7.47 -1.05
C MET A 55 3.90 6.49 -2.15
N THR A 56 5.07 5.87 -2.00
CA THR A 56 5.55 4.81 -2.89
C THR A 56 5.79 3.53 -2.09
N LEU A 57 5.44 2.39 -2.67
CA LEU A 57 5.77 1.06 -2.17
C LEU A 57 6.56 0.32 -3.26
N GLN A 58 7.84 0.09 -3.01
CA GLN A 58 8.74 -0.57 -3.96
C GLN A 58 9.03 -1.99 -3.48
N GLU A 59 8.65 -3.00 -4.26
CA GLU A 59 9.08 -4.37 -4.00
C GLU A 59 10.60 -4.50 -4.26
N PRO A 60 11.35 -5.26 -3.44
CA PRO A 60 12.76 -5.52 -3.69
C PRO A 60 12.97 -6.17 -5.08
N GLY A 61 13.53 -5.41 -6.03
CA GLY A 61 13.73 -5.86 -7.42
C GLY A 61 12.44 -6.04 -8.23
N GLY A 62 11.30 -5.55 -7.73
CA GLY A 62 9.98 -5.77 -8.32
C GLY A 62 9.26 -4.49 -8.73
N ALA A 63 7.92 -4.56 -8.71
CA ALA A 63 7.08 -3.46 -9.14
C ALA A 63 7.06 -2.31 -8.11
N LYS A 64 6.83 -1.10 -8.62
CA LYS A 64 6.57 0.10 -7.82
C LYS A 64 5.09 0.40 -7.81
N LEU A 65 4.51 0.56 -6.63
CA LEU A 65 3.17 1.08 -6.43
C LEU A 65 3.26 2.55 -6.03
N GLU A 66 2.46 3.41 -6.68
CA GLU A 66 2.42 4.84 -6.42
C GLU A 66 1.03 5.24 -5.97
N PHE A 67 0.98 6.00 -4.88
CA PHE A 67 -0.26 6.40 -4.24
C PHE A 67 -0.27 7.91 -4.06
N THR A 68 -1.46 8.48 -4.20
CA THR A 68 -1.77 9.83 -3.76
C THR A 68 -2.80 9.75 -2.65
N ARG A 69 -2.55 10.46 -1.55
CA ARG A 69 -3.45 10.55 -0.40
C ARG A 69 -4.79 11.11 -0.88
N ARG A 70 -5.86 10.35 -0.65
CA ARG A 70 -7.22 10.89 -0.80
C ARG A 70 -7.54 11.83 0.36
N LYS A 71 -8.18 12.95 0.02
CA LYS A 71 -8.72 13.90 0.99
C LYS A 71 -10.02 13.38 1.60
#